data_AF-A0A9D5IXZ9-F1
#
_entry.id   AF-A0A9D5IXZ9-F1
#
_cell.length_a   1.000
_cell.length_b   1.000
_cell.length_c   1.000
_cell.angle_alpha   90.00
_cell.angle_beta   90.00
_cell.angle_gamma   90.00
#
_symmetry.space_group_name_H-M   'P 1'
#
loop_
_entity.id
_entity.type
_entity.pdbx_description
1 polymer ?
#
loop_
_entity_poly.entity_id
_entity_poly.type
_entity_poly.pdbx_seq_one_letter_code
_entity_poly.pdbx_strand_id
1 'polypeptide(L)' 'MRVVVGEVFDVAVDLRKSSPTFGQWAGTHLSAESKMQLWIPVGFAHGFYVLSEWAEIKFIKLQKAEMSFSARFSNP' A
#
# COMPACT_ATOMS: atom_id res chain seq x y z
N MET A 1 6.60 1.67 -0.46
CA MET A 1 6.33 2.14 0.92
C MET A 1 7.34 1.52 1.87
N ARG A 2 7.77 2.21 2.94
CA ARG A 2 8.69 1.64 3.94
C ARG A 2 8.16 1.88 5.35
N VAL A 3 8.20 0.85 6.19
CA VAL A 3 7.91 0.96 7.63
C VAL A 3 9.19 1.34 8.39
N VAL A 4 9.09 2.36 9.25
CA VAL A 4 10.18 2.86 10.09
C VAL A 4 9.98 2.43 11.53
N VAL A 5 8.72 2.37 11.99
CA VAL A 5 8.33 1.81 13.29
C VAL A 5 7.06 0.99 13.13
N GLY A 6 6.94 -0.09 13.91
CA GLY A 6 5.76 -0.96 13.92
C GLY A 6 5.71 -1.92 12.74
N GLU A 7 4.49 -2.38 12.46
CA GLU A 7 4.19 -3.41 11.47
C GLU A 7 2.89 -3.11 10.73
N VAL A 8 2.86 -3.38 9.43
CA VAL A 8 1.69 -3.18 8.59
C VAL A 8 1.51 -4.33 7.60
N PHE A 9 0.27 -4.58 7.23
CA PHE A 9 -0.06 -5.34 6.03
C PHE A 9 -0.28 -4.37 4.87
N ASP A 10 0.62 -4.40 3.89
CA ASP A 10 0.58 -3.51 2.72
C ASP A 10 -0.12 -4.19 1.55
N VAL A 11 -1.01 -3.50 0.84
CA VAL A 11 -1.88 -4.06 -0.21
C VAL A 11 -1.85 -3.22 -1.48
N ALA A 12 -1.70 -3.90 -2.61
CA ALA A 12 -1.83 -3.36 -3.95
C ALA A 12 -3.04 -4.01 -4.64
N VAL A 13 -3.96 -3.22 -5.20
CA VAL A 13 -5.11 -3.70 -5.97
C VAL A 13 -4.97 -3.26 -7.42
N ASP A 14 -5.10 -4.18 -8.37
CA ASP A 14 -5.01 -3.87 -9.79
C ASP A 14 -6.28 -3.16 -10.28
N LEU A 15 -6.18 -1.88 -10.63
CA LEU A 15 -7.29 -1.08 -11.16
C LEU A 15 -7.18 -0.82 -12.67
N ARG A 16 -6.29 -1.52 -13.38
CA ARG A 16 -6.11 -1.38 -14.82
C ARG A 16 -7.22 -2.13 -15.54
N LYS A 17 -8.21 -1.42 -16.10
CA LYS A 17 -9.42 -2.01 -16.73
C LYS A 17 -9.13 -3.08 -17.79
N SER A 18 -8.01 -2.99 -18.50
CA SER A 18 -7.61 -3.95 -19.53
C SER A 18 -6.78 -5.12 -18.99
N SER A 19 -6.48 -5.15 -17.69
CA SER A 19 -5.65 -6.18 -17.08
C SER A 19 -6.44 -7.48 -16.86
N PRO A 20 -5.85 -8.65 -17.13
CA PRO A 20 -6.47 -9.93 -16.79
C PRO A 20 -6.60 -10.15 -15.28
N THR A 21 -5.89 -9.37 -14.46
CA THR A 21 -5.94 -9.43 -12.99
C THR A 21 -6.71 -8.25 -12.39
N PHE A 22 -7.56 -7.56 -13.16
CA PHE A 22 -8.36 -6.44 -12.67
C PHE A 22 -9.17 -6.82 -11.41
N GLY A 23 -9.08 -5.99 -10.37
CA GLY A 23 -9.72 -6.19 -9.07
C GLY A 23 -9.00 -7.18 -8.15
N GLN A 24 -8.02 -7.94 -8.64
CA GLN A 24 -7.20 -8.79 -7.80
C GLN A 24 -6.19 -7.96 -7.01
N TRP A 25 -5.75 -8.51 -5.88
CA TRP A 25 -4.84 -7.84 -4.98
C TRP A 25 -3.65 -8.73 -4.62
N ALA A 26 -2.53 -8.08 -4.32
CA ALA A 26 -1.37 -8.69 -3.71
C ALA A 26 -1.04 -7.93 -2.43
N GLY A 27 -0.72 -8.66 -1.37
CA GLY A 27 -0.39 -8.07 -0.07
C GLY A 27 0.88 -8.65 0.53
N THR A 28 1.56 -7.88 1.36
CA THR A 28 2.77 -8.33 2.04
C THR A 28 2.89 -7.72 3.43
N HIS A 29 3.45 -8.49 4.35
CA HIS A 29 3.77 -8.02 5.70
C HIS A 29 5.06 -7.20 5.67
N LEU A 30 4.99 -5.96 6.14
CA LEU A 30 6.14 -5.07 6.26
C LEU A 30 6.33 -4.67 7.72
N SER A 31 7.57 -4.72 8.20
CA SER A 31 7.93 -4.29 9.55
C SER A 31 9.16 -3.39 9.49
N ALA A 32 9.43 -2.67 10.58
CA ALA A 32 10.66 -1.88 10.72
C ALA A 32 11.93 -2.74 10.56
N GLU A 33 11.85 -4.03 10.91
CA GLU A 33 12.96 -4.99 10.90
C GLU A 33 13.22 -5.57 9.52
N SER A 34 12.15 -5.87 8.76
CA SER A 34 12.29 -6.52 7.45
C SER A 34 12.98 -5.63 6.42
N LYS A 35 12.95 -4.30 6.61
CA LYS A 35 13.52 -3.27 5.71
C LYS A 35 13.08 -3.39 4.25
N MET A 36 12.04 -4.19 3.99
CA MET A 36 11.49 -4.40 2.66
C MET A 36 10.68 -3.18 2.22
N GLN A 37 10.55 -3.03 0.91
CA GLN A 37 9.68 -2.02 0.32
C GLN A 37 8.83 -2.64 -0.76
N LEU A 38 7.53 -2.33 -0.72
CA LEU A 38 6.65 -2.64 -1.84
C LEU A 38 6.69 -1.50 -2.85
N TRP A 39 6.99 -1.85 -4.10
CA TRP A 39 6.86 -0.97 -5.25
C TRP A 39 5.48 -1.15 -5.87
N ILE A 40 4.74 -0.05 -6.03
CA ILE A 40 3.40 -0.05 -6.59
C ILE A 40 3.43 0.59 -7.98
N PRO A 41 3.12 -0.15 -9.05
CA PRO A 41 3.02 0.40 -10.39
C PRO A 41 1.86 1.39 -10.53
N VAL A 42 1.93 2.27 -11.53
CA VAL A 42 0.83 3.15 -11.91
C VAL A 42 -0.40 2.32 -12.30
N GLY A 43 -1.58 2.79 -11.93
CA GLY A 43 -2.86 2.11 -12.20
C GLY A 43 -3.25 1.06 -11.14
N PHE A 44 -2.48 0.96 -10.04
CA PHE A 44 -2.88 0.19 -8.86
C PHE A 44 -3.41 1.13 -7.77
N ALA A 45 -4.41 0.67 -7.02
CA ALA A 45 -4.71 1.24 -5.71
C ALA A 45 -3.74 0.70 -4.67
N HIS A 46 -3.41 1.54 -3.70
CA HIS A 46 -2.48 1.23 -2.62
C HIS A 46 -3.12 1.56 -1.29
N GLY A 47 -3.03 0.65 -0.33
CA GLY A 47 -3.53 0.84 1.02
C GLY A 47 -2.82 -0.10 1.99
N PHE A 48 -2.91 0.18 3.29
CA PHE A 48 -2.26 -0.62 4.32
C PHE A 48 -3.14 -0.71 5.57
N TYR A 49 -2.91 -1.75 6.36
CA TYR A 49 -3.51 -1.94 7.68
C TYR A 49 -2.42 -2.02 8.74
N VAL A 50 -2.54 -1.23 9.80
CA VAL A 50 -1.58 -1.24 10.91
C VAL A 50 -1.85 -2.44 11.80
N LEU A 51 -0.83 -3.29 12.00
CA LEU A 51 -0.93 -4.54 12.77
C LEU A 51 -0.41 -4.37 14.21
N SER A 52 0.53 -3.45 14.41
CA SER A 52 1.00 -3.04 15.73
C SER A 52 0.08 -1.99 16.37
N GLU A 53 0.36 -1.59 17.62
CA GLU A 53 -0.38 -0.51 18.28
C GLU A 53 -0.33 0.79 17.47
N TRP A 54 0.83 1.09 16.89
CA TRP A 54 1.05 2.20 15.98
C TRP A 54 2.15 1.87 14.98
N ALA A 55 2.19 2.60 13.86
CA ALA A 55 3.26 2.47 12.88
C ALA A 55 3.62 3.82 12.24
N GLU A 56 4.89 4.00 11.95
CA GLU A 56 5.41 5.13 11.17
C GLU A 56 5.86 4.64 9.80
N ILE A 57 5.37 5.33 8.77
CA ILE A 57 5.51 4.89 7.38
C ILE A 57 6.05 6.03 6.53
N LYS A 58 7.03 5.72 5.68
CA LYS A 58 7.59 6.65 4.69
C LYS A 58 7.15 6.28 3.27
N PHE A 59 6.63 7.28 2.57
CA PHE A 59 6.33 7.20 1.14
C PHE A 59 7.41 7.90 0.33
N ILE A 60 7.90 7.22 -0.71
CA ILE A 60 8.70 7.85 -1.77
C ILE A 60 7.80 7.86 -3.01
N LYS A 61 7.40 9.06 -3.44
CA LYS A 61 6.64 9.25 -4.68
C LYS A 61 7.59 9.80 -5.74
N LEU A 62 7.65 9.14 -6.90
CA LEU A 62 8.45 9.57 -8.05
C LEU A 62 7.65 10.45 -9.02
N GLN A 63 6.34 10.60 -8.83
CA GLN A 63 5.46 11.43 -9.68
C GLN A 63 4.63 12.41 -8.83
N LYS A 64 4.33 13.58 -9.42
CA LYS A 64 3.39 14.56 -8.85
C LYS A 64 1.99 13.95 -8.84
N ALA A 65 1.35 13.89 -7.67
CA ALA A 65 -0.01 13.40 -7.56
C ALA A 65 -0.98 14.44 -8.15
N GLU A 66 -1.53 14.18 -9.33
CA GLU A 66 -2.54 15.07 -9.94
C GLU A 66 -3.95 14.80 -9.42
N MET A 67 -4.27 13.55 -9.04
CA MET A 67 -5.47 13.19 -8.28
C MET A 67 -5.20 11.95 -7.43
N SER A 68 -5.37 12.05 -6.12
CA SER A 68 -5.38 10.90 -5.20
C SER A 68 -6.75 10.79 -4.57
N PHE A 69 -7.46 9.70 -4.87
CA PHE A 69 -8.69 9.33 -4.16
C PHE A 69 -8.32 8.39 -3.02
N SER A 70 -8.79 8.69 -1.81
CA SER A 70 -8.60 7.83 -0.64
C SER A 70 -9.97 7.40 -0.12
N ALA A 71 -10.19 6.10 -0.04
CA ALA A 71 -11.31 5.54 0.71
C ALA A 71 -10.77 5.05 2.06
N ARG A 72 -11.44 5.41 3.15
CA ARG A 72 -11.18 4.77 4.45
C ARG A 72 -11.79 3.39 4.40
N PHE A 73 -10.98 2.36 4.54
CA PHE A 73 -11.49 1.02 4.82
C PHE A 73 -12.00 1.05 6.27
N SER A 74 -13.31 1.17 6.45
CA SER A 74 -13.92 0.95 7.77
C SER A 74 -13.86 -0.54 8.07
N ASN A 75 -13.30 -0.89 9.22
CA ASN A 75 -13.50 -2.22 9.79
C ASN A 75 -15.02 -2.40 10.00
N PRO A 76 -15.66 -3.49 9.55
CA PRO A 76 -16.98 -3.85 10.09
C PRO A 76 -16.89 -4.09 11.62
#